data_AF-A0A950ZXG9-F1
#
_entry.id   AF-A0A950ZXG9-F1
#
_cell.length_a   1.000
_cell.length_b   1.000
_cell.length_c   1.000
_cell.angle_alpha   90.00
_cell.angle_beta   90.00
_cell.angle_gamma   90.00
#
_symmetry.space_group_name_H-M   'P 1'
#
loop_
_entity.id
_entity.type
_entity.pdbx_description
1 polymer ?
#
loop_
_entity_poly.entity_id
_entity_poly.type
_entity_poly.pdbx_seq_one_letter_code
_entity_poly.pdbx_strand_id
1 'polypeptide(L)'
;MDHAYAHCALLVRENDKDRFLANLFVPATQRPHVFALHAFAFEIARIRELVSEPMPGEIRHQWWREALEGEARGGASANPVAAALIDTVDRFDLSRAALVTLIDARGFDLYDSPMPDLASLEDYGKNTTSVLFRLAGEILASRANSADHRLDAAARSTGLAYAFTGLIRAFPL
;
A
#
# COMPACT_ATOMS: atom_id res chain seq x y z
N MET A 1 -4.84 -9.49 17.63
CA MET A 1 -5.15 -9.13 16.23
C MET A 1 -6.16 -8.00 16.13
N ASP A 2 -7.30 -8.05 16.81
CA ASP A 2 -8.34 -7.01 16.72
C ASP A 2 -7.83 -5.58 16.98
N HIS A 3 -6.96 -5.39 17.97
CA HIS A 3 -6.34 -4.10 18.24
C HIS A 3 -5.45 -3.59 17.09
N ALA A 4 -4.77 -4.49 16.37
CA ALA A 4 -3.92 -4.13 15.24
C ALA A 4 -4.77 -3.64 14.05
N TYR A 5 -5.87 -4.34 13.74
CA TYR A 5 -6.82 -3.90 12.72
C TYR A 5 -7.52 -2.59 13.08
N ALA A 6 -7.91 -2.43 14.35
CA ALA A 6 -8.49 -1.17 14.84
C ALA A 6 -7.52 0.00 14.69
N HIS A 7 -6.23 -0.22 14.99
CA HIS A 7 -5.17 0.76 14.79
C HIS A 7 -5.06 1.16 13.31
N CYS A 8 -5.03 0.21 12.38
CA CYS A 8 -5.00 0.49 10.94
C CYS A 8 -6.20 1.35 10.50
N ALA A 9 -7.41 1.03 10.97
CA ALA A 9 -8.60 1.80 10.63
C ALA A 9 -8.54 3.24 11.16
N LEU A 10 -8.04 3.45 12.38
CA LEU A 10 -7.82 4.79 12.94
C LEU A 10 -6.76 5.57 12.18
N LEU A 11 -5.62 4.94 11.85
CA LEU A 11 -4.55 5.57 11.09
C LEU A 11 -5.05 6.07 9.73
N VAL A 12 -5.81 5.25 9.00
CA VAL A 12 -6.40 5.67 7.72
C VAL A 12 -7.46 6.76 7.94
N ARG A 13 -8.27 6.67 9.00
CA ARG A 13 -9.28 7.70 9.33
C ARG A 13 -8.66 9.09 9.53
N GLU A 14 -7.52 9.13 10.21
CA GLU A 14 -6.84 10.37 10.58
C GLU A 14 -6.07 10.98 9.41
N ASN A 15 -5.53 10.15 8.51
CA ASN A 15 -4.56 10.61 7.50
C ASN A 15 -5.04 10.48 6.04
N ASP A 16 -6.06 9.67 5.77
CA ASP A 16 -6.59 9.44 4.41
C ASP A 16 -8.12 9.29 4.46
N LYS A 17 -8.80 10.45 4.61
CA LYS A 17 -10.25 10.51 4.77
C LYS A 17 -11.00 9.91 3.58
N ASP A 18 -10.50 10.10 2.37
CA ASP A 18 -11.14 9.61 1.15
C ASP A 18 -11.11 8.07 1.12
N ARG A 19 -9.96 7.46 1.39
CA ARG A 19 -9.88 6.00 1.50
C ARG A 19 -10.63 5.47 2.71
N PHE A 20 -10.64 6.20 3.83
CA PHE A 20 -11.42 5.80 5.00
C PHE A 20 -12.90 5.65 4.65
N LEU A 21 -13.48 6.67 4.00
CA LEU A 21 -14.88 6.67 3.58
C LEU A 21 -15.15 5.60 2.53
N ALA A 22 -14.26 5.44 1.54
CA ALA A 22 -14.38 4.39 0.53
C ALA A 22 -14.40 2.98 1.16
N ASN A 23 -13.56 2.73 2.17
CA ASN A 23 -13.50 1.44 2.85
C ASN A 23 -14.78 1.11 3.63
N LEU A 24 -15.63 2.09 3.97
CA LEU A 24 -16.91 1.82 4.64
C LEU A 24 -17.88 1.03 3.74
N PHE A 25 -17.71 1.08 2.42
CA PHE A 25 -18.47 0.29 1.45
C PHE A 25 -17.96 -1.14 1.28
N VAL A 26 -16.77 -1.47 1.80
CA VAL A 26 -16.25 -2.84 1.81
C VAL A 26 -17.08 -3.69 2.77
N PRO A 27 -17.42 -4.96 2.41
CA PRO A 27 -18.16 -5.84 3.31
C PRO A 27 -17.44 -6.04 4.65
N ALA A 28 -18.21 -6.20 5.73
CA ALA A 28 -17.69 -6.15 7.10
C ALA A 28 -16.57 -7.16 7.38
N THR A 29 -16.61 -8.34 6.75
CA THR A 29 -15.61 -9.41 6.88
C THR A 29 -14.27 -9.07 6.21
N GLN A 30 -14.27 -8.31 5.11
CA GLN A 30 -13.08 -7.93 4.35
C GLN A 30 -12.52 -6.57 4.79
N ARG A 31 -13.38 -5.72 5.37
CA ARG A 31 -13.05 -4.32 5.68
C ARG A 31 -11.80 -4.13 6.55
N PRO A 32 -11.58 -4.90 7.64
CA PRO A 32 -10.35 -4.76 8.43
C PRO A 32 -9.08 -4.99 7.61
N HIS A 33 -9.13 -5.94 6.67
CA HIS A 33 -8.01 -6.32 5.81
C HIS A 33 -7.69 -5.24 4.77
N VAL A 34 -8.73 -4.63 4.18
CA VAL A 34 -8.56 -3.48 3.29
C VAL A 34 -8.02 -2.26 4.05
N PHE A 35 -8.43 -2.05 5.31
CA PHE A 35 -7.81 -1.03 6.16
C PHE A 35 -6.34 -1.31 6.45
N ALA A 36 -5.94 -2.56 6.72
CA ALA A 36 -4.54 -2.91 6.93
C ALA A 36 -3.69 -2.63 5.69
N LEU A 37 -4.18 -2.98 4.50
CA LEU A 37 -3.51 -2.69 3.23
C LEU A 37 -3.32 -1.18 3.00
N HIS A 38 -4.37 -0.39 3.25
CA HIS A 38 -4.29 1.07 3.11
C HIS A 38 -3.42 1.73 4.18
N ALA A 39 -3.42 1.23 5.41
CA ALA A 39 -2.54 1.71 6.48
C ALA A 39 -1.06 1.44 6.13
N PHE A 40 -0.75 0.26 5.58
CA PHE A 40 0.58 -0.03 5.05
C PHE A 40 0.98 0.96 3.95
N ALA A 41 0.12 1.17 2.94
CA ALA A 41 0.38 2.10 1.87
C ALA A 41 0.69 3.53 2.36
N PHE A 42 -0.05 3.97 3.38
CA PHE A 42 0.19 5.25 4.04
C PHE A 42 1.55 5.29 4.76
N GLU A 43 1.88 4.28 5.57
CA GLU A 43 3.17 4.20 6.27
C GLU A 43 4.34 4.23 5.28
N ILE A 44 4.26 3.50 4.17
CA ILE A 44 5.31 3.52 3.14
C ILE A 44 5.44 4.90 2.51
N ALA A 45 4.34 5.53 2.11
CA ALA A 45 4.36 6.85 1.49
C ALA A 45 4.89 7.94 2.45
N ARG A 46 4.50 7.89 3.73
CA ARG A 46 4.92 8.88 4.75
C ARG A 46 6.41 8.81 5.07
N ILE A 47 7.11 7.72 4.76
CA ILE A 47 8.56 7.62 5.05
C ILE A 47 9.32 8.81 4.48
N ARG A 48 8.98 9.26 3.27
CA ARG A 48 9.61 10.44 2.67
C ARG A 48 9.39 11.71 3.49
N GLU A 49 8.21 11.91 4.06
CA GLU A 49 7.89 13.09 4.88
C GLU A 49 8.63 13.10 6.22
N LEU A 50 9.05 11.92 6.71
CA LEU A 50 9.74 11.75 8.00
C LEU A 50 11.26 11.88 7.91
N VAL A 51 11.82 11.97 6.70
CA VAL A 51 13.28 11.97 6.48
C VAL A 51 13.71 13.11 5.59
N SER A 52 14.83 13.74 5.94
CA SER A 52 15.43 14.80 5.13
C SER A 52 16.49 14.28 4.15
N GLU A 53 17.07 13.12 4.44
CA GLU A 53 18.11 12.48 3.63
C GLU A 53 17.62 11.09 3.15
N PRO A 54 18.05 10.61 1.98
CA PRO A 54 17.56 9.33 1.42
C PRO A 54 17.84 8.12 2.31
N MET A 55 19.07 8.02 2.86
CA MET A 55 19.54 6.83 3.58
C MET A 55 18.63 6.43 4.76
N PRO A 56 18.22 7.32 5.69
CA PRO A 56 17.23 6.98 6.71
C PRO A 56 15.89 6.45 6.16
N GLY A 57 15.47 6.87 4.97
CA GLY A 57 14.29 6.34 4.29
C GLY A 57 14.49 4.92 3.78
N GLU A 58 15.64 4.66 3.16
CA GLU A 58 16.00 3.32 2.67
C GLU A 58 16.10 2.28 3.78
N ILE A 59 16.64 2.64 4.95
CA ILE A 59 16.66 1.75 6.13
C ILE A 59 15.24 1.36 6.53
N ARG A 60 14.29 2.30 6.51
CA ARG A 60 12.89 2.03 6.86
C ARG A 60 12.20 1.16 5.80
N HIS A 61 12.43 1.44 4.52
CA HIS A 61 11.95 0.57 3.43
C HIS A 61 12.54 -0.84 3.53
N GLN A 62 13.82 -0.96 3.86
CA GLN A 62 14.46 -2.25 4.06
C GLN A 62 13.83 -3.02 5.23
N TRP A 63 13.56 -2.36 6.36
CA TRP A 63 12.85 -3.00 7.47
C TRP A 63 11.47 -3.52 7.05
N TRP A 64 10.72 -2.78 6.21
CA TRP A 64 9.43 -3.24 5.70
C TRP A 64 9.54 -4.45 4.77
N ARG A 65 10.59 -4.53 3.93
CA ARG A 65 10.88 -5.72 3.12
C ARG A 65 11.14 -6.93 4.01
N GLU A 66 12.05 -6.78 4.97
CA GLU A 66 12.36 -7.83 5.95
C GLU A 66 11.13 -8.25 6.76
N ALA A 67 10.23 -7.31 7.09
CA ALA A 67 8.99 -7.63 7.81
C ALA A 67 8.05 -8.49 6.97
N LEU A 68 7.95 -8.22 5.66
CA LEU A 68 7.19 -9.05 4.71
C LEU A 68 7.85 -10.40 4.44
N GLU A 69 9.15 -10.54 4.65
CA GLU A 69 9.89 -11.80 4.49
C GLU A 69 9.93 -12.63 5.78
N GLY A 70 9.54 -12.03 6.92
CA GLY A 70 9.59 -12.68 8.23
C GLY A 70 10.94 -12.58 8.92
N GLU A 71 11.83 -11.71 8.43
CA GLU A 71 13.23 -11.57 8.86
C GLU A 71 13.49 -10.29 9.68
N ALA A 72 12.48 -9.42 9.84
CA ALA A 72 12.65 -8.14 10.52
C ALA A 72 13.12 -8.25 11.98
N ARG A 73 14.17 -7.50 12.31
CA ARG A 73 14.67 -7.35 13.69
C ARG A 73 13.60 -6.72 14.59
N GLY A 74 13.36 -7.34 15.75
CA GLY A 74 12.31 -6.95 16.70
C GLY A 74 10.94 -7.59 16.42
N GLY A 75 10.79 -8.28 15.29
CA GLY A 75 9.57 -8.98 14.91
C GLY A 75 8.50 -8.03 14.36
N ALA A 76 7.91 -8.39 13.23
CA ALA A 76 6.85 -7.60 12.60
C ALA A 76 5.59 -7.46 13.49
N SER A 77 5.42 -8.33 14.49
CA SER A 77 4.31 -8.27 15.46
C SER A 77 4.37 -7.05 16.39
N ALA A 78 5.54 -6.41 16.56
CA ALA A 78 5.69 -5.22 17.37
C ALA A 78 5.11 -3.96 16.72
N ASN A 79 4.97 -3.95 15.38
CA ASN A 79 4.32 -2.88 14.64
C ASN A 79 2.87 -3.30 14.33
N PRO A 80 1.84 -2.58 14.84
CA PRO A 80 0.44 -2.95 14.62
C PRO A 80 0.04 -3.03 13.14
N VAL A 81 0.57 -2.14 12.29
CA VAL A 81 0.28 -2.14 10.85
C VAL A 81 0.91 -3.36 10.19
N ALA A 82 2.17 -3.67 10.48
CA ALA A 82 2.84 -4.84 9.94
C ALA A 82 2.17 -6.15 10.40
N ALA A 83 1.78 -6.24 11.68
CA ALA A 83 1.05 -7.39 12.22
C ALA A 83 -0.27 -7.64 11.49
N ALA A 84 -1.09 -6.58 11.30
CA ALA A 84 -2.36 -6.67 10.60
C ALA A 84 -2.18 -6.98 9.10
N LEU A 85 -1.15 -6.41 8.47
CA LEU A 85 -0.83 -6.67 7.07
C LEU A 85 -0.40 -8.12 6.86
N ILE A 86 0.48 -8.68 7.69
CA ILE A 86 0.97 -10.05 7.54
C ILE A 86 -0.17 -11.06 7.74
N ASP A 87 -1.01 -10.88 8.76
CA ASP A 87 -2.21 -11.72 8.94
C ASP A 87 -3.17 -11.59 7.74
N THR A 88 -3.29 -10.40 7.15
CA THR A 88 -4.07 -10.20 5.91
C THR A 88 -3.45 -10.93 4.72
N VAL A 89 -2.12 -10.83 4.53
CA VAL A 89 -1.39 -11.53 3.47
C VAL A 89 -1.61 -13.04 3.57
N ASP A 90 -1.48 -13.60 4.77
CA ASP A 90 -1.61 -15.05 4.98
C ASP A 90 -3.06 -15.53 4.80
N ARG A 91 -4.06 -14.76 5.23
CA ARG A 91 -5.48 -15.13 5.07
C ARG A 91 -5.95 -15.12 3.63
N PHE A 92 -5.47 -14.17 2.84
CA PHE A 92 -5.91 -13.96 1.46
C PHE A 92 -4.91 -14.45 0.42
N ASP A 93 -3.78 -15.03 0.85
CA ASP A 93 -2.70 -15.51 -0.02
C ASP A 93 -2.19 -14.40 -0.96
N LEU A 94 -2.04 -13.19 -0.41
CA LEU A 94 -1.64 -12.02 -1.18
C LEU A 94 -0.16 -12.12 -1.57
N SER A 95 0.16 -11.63 -2.78
CA SER A 95 1.54 -11.60 -3.25
C SER A 95 2.42 -10.66 -2.41
N ARG A 96 3.28 -11.23 -1.57
CA ARG A 96 4.35 -10.52 -0.85
C ARG A 96 5.28 -9.78 -1.81
N ALA A 97 5.62 -10.41 -2.93
CA ALA A 97 6.46 -9.80 -3.97
C ALA A 97 5.86 -8.50 -4.50
N ALA A 98 4.54 -8.42 -4.66
CA ALA A 98 3.90 -7.19 -5.10
C ALA A 98 3.95 -6.07 -4.05
N LEU A 99 3.84 -6.40 -2.76
CA LEU A 99 4.01 -5.43 -1.67
C LEU A 99 5.46 -4.92 -1.62
N VAL A 100 6.45 -5.78 -1.87
CA VAL A 100 7.86 -5.40 -2.01
C VAL A 100 8.06 -4.48 -3.23
N THR A 101 7.49 -4.81 -4.39
CA THR A 101 7.53 -3.93 -5.58
C THR A 101 6.97 -2.54 -5.29
N LEU A 102 5.91 -2.44 -4.47
CA LEU A 102 5.36 -1.15 -4.04
C LEU A 102 6.35 -0.36 -3.17
N ILE A 103 7.01 -1.03 -2.22
CA ILE A 103 8.07 -0.41 -1.39
C ILE A 103 9.20 0.11 -2.27
N ASP A 104 9.66 -0.71 -3.22
CA ASP A 104 10.75 -0.35 -4.12
C ASP A 104 10.40 0.84 -5.00
N ALA A 105 9.18 0.87 -5.55
CA ALA A 105 8.70 2.01 -6.34
C ALA A 105 8.62 3.31 -5.50
N ARG A 106 8.30 3.20 -4.21
CA ARG A 106 8.30 4.34 -3.28
C ARG A 106 9.70 4.82 -2.90
N GLY A 107 10.73 4.00 -3.12
CA GLY A 107 12.12 4.43 -3.01
C GLY A 107 12.45 5.60 -3.92
N PHE A 108 11.79 5.73 -5.08
CA PHE A 108 11.90 6.91 -5.95
C PHE A 108 11.62 8.22 -5.21
N ASP A 109 10.61 8.20 -4.32
CA ASP A 109 10.17 9.37 -3.59
C ASP A 109 11.27 9.89 -2.66
N LEU A 110 12.33 9.15 -2.35
CA LEU A 110 13.42 9.58 -1.45
C LEU A 110 14.43 10.55 -2.09
N TYR A 111 14.50 10.59 -3.42
CA TYR A 111 15.64 11.17 -4.15
C TYR A 111 15.38 12.50 -4.86
N ASP A 112 14.18 13.08 -4.71
CA ASP A 112 13.77 14.38 -5.31
C ASP A 112 14.04 14.53 -6.82
N SER A 113 14.23 13.42 -7.51
CA SER A 113 14.55 13.42 -8.93
C SER A 113 13.25 13.59 -9.72
N PRO A 114 13.20 14.47 -10.74
CA PRO A 114 12.04 14.53 -11.61
C PRO A 114 11.90 13.24 -12.40
N MET A 115 10.67 12.77 -12.61
CA MET A 115 10.42 11.68 -13.55
C MET A 115 10.74 12.16 -14.98
N PRO A 116 11.51 11.41 -15.77
CA PRO A 116 11.99 11.88 -17.06
C PRO A 116 10.90 11.96 -18.14
N ASP A 117 9.87 11.11 -18.04
CA ASP A 117 8.79 11.02 -19.01
C ASP A 117 7.49 10.47 -18.40
N LEU A 118 6.42 10.50 -19.21
CA LEU A 118 5.12 9.94 -18.83
C LEU A 118 5.17 8.43 -18.58
N ALA A 119 6.04 7.70 -19.28
CA ALA A 119 6.18 6.25 -19.10
C ALA A 119 6.68 5.91 -17.70
N SER A 120 7.68 6.66 -17.20
CA SER A 120 8.20 6.54 -15.83
C SER A 120 7.13 6.84 -14.79
N LEU A 121 6.30 7.85 -15.06
CA LEU A 121 5.17 8.20 -14.20
C LEU A 121 4.08 7.11 -14.19
N GLU A 122 3.77 6.54 -15.35
CA GLU A 122 2.87 5.39 -15.43
C GLU A 122 3.43 4.18 -14.67
N ASP A 123 4.72 3.88 -14.82
CA ASP A 123 5.33 2.73 -14.15
C ASP A 123 5.36 2.91 -12.64
N TYR A 124 5.63 4.12 -12.16
CA TYR A 124 5.45 4.48 -10.75
C TYR A 124 4.00 4.25 -10.29
N GLY A 125 3.00 4.74 -11.03
CA GLY A 125 1.59 4.55 -10.69
C GLY A 125 1.15 3.08 -10.69
N LYS A 126 1.63 2.28 -11.66
CA LYS A 126 1.40 0.83 -11.76
C LYS A 126 1.96 0.11 -10.54
N ASN A 127 3.20 0.42 -10.17
CA ASN A 127 3.90 -0.28 -9.10
C ASN A 127 3.52 0.21 -7.70
N THR A 128 2.87 1.37 -7.58
CA THR A 128 2.37 1.89 -6.30
C THR A 128 0.87 1.70 -6.13
N THR A 129 0.08 2.50 -6.81
CA THR A 129 -1.36 2.62 -6.54
C THR A 129 -2.14 1.47 -7.18
N SER A 130 -1.79 1.05 -8.39
CA SER A 130 -2.47 -0.09 -9.03
C SER A 130 -2.24 -1.41 -8.30
N VAL A 131 -1.07 -1.61 -7.69
CA VAL A 131 -0.82 -2.76 -6.80
C VAL A 131 -1.84 -2.78 -5.65
N LEU A 132 -2.12 -1.64 -5.02
CA LEU A 132 -3.12 -1.58 -3.93
C LEU A 132 -4.52 -1.91 -4.40
N PHE A 133 -4.94 -1.40 -5.57
CA PHE A 133 -6.26 -1.73 -6.12
C PHE A 133 -6.39 -3.22 -6.43
N ARG A 134 -5.34 -3.85 -6.97
CA ARG A 134 -5.33 -5.29 -7.26
C ARG A 134 -5.45 -6.09 -5.98
N LEU A 135 -4.60 -5.82 -4.98
CA LEU A 135 -4.62 -6.52 -3.70
C LEU A 135 -5.93 -6.32 -2.93
N ALA A 136 -6.51 -5.12 -2.94
CA ALA A 136 -7.84 -4.87 -2.37
C ALA A 136 -8.93 -5.68 -3.12
N GLY A 137 -8.81 -5.77 -4.44
CA GLY A 137 -9.65 -6.61 -5.28
C GLY A 137 -9.57 -8.10 -4.92
N GLU A 138 -8.37 -8.62 -4.70
CA GLU A 138 -8.13 -10.01 -4.27
C GLU A 138 -8.77 -10.29 -2.89
N ILE A 139 -8.66 -9.35 -1.96
CA ILE A 139 -9.35 -9.42 -0.65
C ILE A 139 -10.87 -9.51 -0.86
N LEU A 140 -11.43 -8.69 -1.76
CA LEU A 140 -12.86 -8.63 -2.04
C LEU A 140 -13.40 -9.86 -2.78
N ALA A 141 -12.65 -10.36 -3.76
CA ALA A 141 -13.04 -11.50 -4.59
C ALA A 141 -13.13 -12.80 -3.77
N SER A 142 -12.43 -12.85 -2.63
CA SER A 142 -12.17 -14.07 -1.85
C SER A 142 -11.45 -15.15 -2.70
N ARG A 143 -10.78 -16.12 -2.06
CA ARG A 143 -9.92 -17.12 -2.73
C ARG A 143 -10.54 -17.83 -3.96
N ALA A 144 -11.86 -17.83 -4.12
CA ALA A 144 -12.54 -18.54 -5.21
C ALA A 144 -12.37 -17.90 -6.60
N ASN A 145 -12.02 -16.61 -6.71
CA ASN A 145 -12.02 -15.87 -7.99
C ASN A 145 -10.76 -15.01 -8.25
N SER A 146 -9.63 -15.29 -7.58
CA SER A 146 -8.42 -14.45 -7.61
C SER A 146 -7.63 -14.46 -8.94
N ALA A 147 -7.95 -15.35 -9.89
CA ALA A 147 -7.28 -15.44 -11.20
C ALA A 147 -8.05 -14.75 -12.35
N ASP A 148 -8.94 -13.80 -12.05
CA ASP A 148 -9.69 -13.07 -13.08
C ASP A 148 -8.83 -11.97 -13.72
N HIS A 149 -8.41 -12.16 -14.97
CA HIS A 149 -7.68 -11.15 -15.75
C HIS A 149 -8.42 -9.80 -15.86
N ARG A 150 -9.74 -9.77 -15.67
CA ARG A 150 -10.52 -8.53 -15.63
C ARG A 150 -10.20 -7.71 -14.39
N LEU A 151 -9.90 -8.36 -13.28
CA LEU A 151 -9.50 -7.68 -12.05
C LEU A 151 -8.18 -6.94 -12.24
N ASP A 152 -7.18 -7.59 -12.84
CA ASP A 152 -5.88 -6.98 -13.12
C ASP A 152 -6.00 -5.76 -14.03
N ALA A 153 -6.75 -5.88 -15.13
CA ALA A 153 -6.96 -4.77 -16.07
C ALA A 153 -7.69 -3.59 -15.41
N ALA A 154 -8.73 -3.87 -14.61
CA ALA A 154 -9.48 -2.86 -13.88
C ALA A 154 -8.64 -2.18 -12.80
N ALA A 155 -7.88 -2.96 -12.01
CA ALA A 155 -7.00 -2.46 -10.97
C ALA A 155 -5.87 -1.59 -11.53
N ARG A 156 -5.28 -2.01 -12.65
CA ARG A 156 -4.27 -1.21 -13.37
C ARG A 156 -4.81 0.15 -13.76
N SER A 157 -5.92 0.18 -14.50
CA SER A 157 -6.49 1.41 -15.04
C SER A 157 -6.98 2.35 -13.93
N THR A 158 -7.66 1.80 -12.91
CA THR A 158 -8.18 2.57 -11.77
C THR A 158 -7.04 3.12 -10.92
N GLY A 159 -6.00 2.32 -10.68
CA GLY A 159 -4.85 2.76 -9.89
C GLY A 159 -4.05 3.86 -10.56
N LEU A 160 -3.85 3.80 -11.89
CA LEU A 160 -3.23 4.87 -12.66
C LEU A 160 -4.04 6.16 -12.60
N ALA A 161 -5.36 6.07 -12.84
CA ALA A 161 -6.24 7.22 -12.77
C ALA A 161 -6.22 7.89 -11.39
N TYR A 162 -6.24 7.08 -10.31
CA TYR A 162 -6.16 7.58 -8.95
C TYR A 162 -4.80 8.24 -8.66
N ALA A 163 -3.69 7.61 -9.08
CA ALA A 163 -2.34 8.15 -8.90
C ALA A 163 -2.20 9.52 -9.59
N PHE A 164 -2.62 9.61 -10.85
CA PHE A 164 -2.49 10.83 -11.64
C PHE A 164 -3.38 11.94 -11.09
N THR A 165 -4.62 11.62 -10.72
CA THR A 165 -5.52 12.58 -10.08
C THR A 165 -4.92 13.11 -8.78
N GLY A 166 -4.31 12.24 -7.97
CA GLY A 166 -3.62 12.62 -6.74
C GLY A 166 -2.46 13.59 -6.99
N LEU A 167 -1.61 13.30 -7.98
CA LEU A 167 -0.48 14.15 -8.35
C LEU A 167 -0.91 15.50 -8.92
N ILE A 168 -1.92 15.52 -9.80
CA ILE A 168 -2.47 16.76 -10.36
C ILE A 168 -3.07 17.63 -9.24
N ARG A 169 -3.78 17.03 -8.28
CA ARG A 169 -4.34 17.75 -7.12
C ARG A 169 -3.26 18.31 -6.19
N ALA A 170 -2.12 17.63 -6.08
CA ALA A 170 -1.00 18.04 -5.25
C ALA A 170 -0.10 19.09 -5.93
N PHE A 171 -0.30 19.35 -7.23
CA PHE A 171 0.47 20.34 -7.96
C PHE A 171 0.16 21.74 -7.39
N PRO A 172 1.17 22.49 -6.91
CA PRO A 172 0.95 23.87 -6.51
C PRO A 172 0.57 24.67 -7.76
N LEU A 173 -0.67 25.18 -7.78
CA LEU A 173 -1.16 26.14 -8.78
C LEU A 173 -0.68 27.55 -8.45
#